data_AF-A0A435F0M9-F1
#
_entry.id   AF-A0A435F0M9-F1
#
_cell.length_a   1.000
_cell.length_b   1.000
_cell.length_c   1.000
_cell.angle_alpha   90.00
_cell.angle_beta   90.00
_cell.angle_gamma   90.00
#
_symmetry.space_group_name_H-M   'P 1'
#
loop_
_entity.id
_entity.type
_entity.pdbx_description
1 polymer ?
#
loop_
_entity_poly.entity_id
_entity_poly.type
_entity_poly.pdbx_seq_one_letter_code
_entity_poly.pdbx_strand_id
1 'polypeptide(L)'
;ISEQALDEAFAVANGIQKVLQREGIRRSILLHGENATVWPFVQRAALRKFSTRVGLEDGKELPDGSVAESNAALVAAAVGIYRGA
;
A
#
# COMPACT_ATOMS: atom_id res chain seq x y z
N ILE A 1 -4.52 -19.43 1.40
CA ILE A 1 -4.99 -18.18 2.05
C ILE A 1 -5.86 -17.49 1.00
N SER A 2 -7.11 -17.12 1.32
CA SER A 2 -7.99 -16.41 0.38
C SER A 2 -7.57 -14.95 0.32
N GLU A 3 -7.48 -14.39 -0.87
CA GLU A 3 -7.23 -12.96 -1.07
C GLU A 3 -8.46 -12.17 -0.58
N GLN A 4 -8.23 -11.09 0.18
CA GLN A 4 -9.31 -10.22 0.66
C GLN A 4 -9.82 -9.32 -0.46
N ALA A 5 -11.12 -9.05 -0.48
CA ALA A 5 -11.66 -8.00 -1.35
C ALA A 5 -11.09 -6.63 -0.94
N LEU A 6 -10.83 -5.75 -1.91
CA LEU A 6 -10.18 -4.45 -1.65
C LEU A 6 -10.92 -3.60 -0.61
N ASP A 7 -12.26 -3.60 -0.64
CA ASP A 7 -13.08 -2.87 0.32
C ASP A 7 -12.93 -3.40 1.75
N GLU A 8 -12.82 -4.72 1.89
CA GLU A 8 -12.57 -5.37 3.18
C GLU A 8 -11.17 -5.00 3.71
N ALA A 9 -10.14 -5.09 2.86
CA ALA A 9 -8.78 -4.71 3.21
C ALA A 9 -8.71 -3.24 3.66
N PHE A 10 -9.40 -2.34 2.96
CA PHE A 10 -9.51 -0.93 3.35
C PHE A 10 -10.28 -0.71 4.64
N ALA A 11 -11.33 -1.48 4.90
CA ALA A 11 -12.08 -1.44 6.15
C ALA A 11 -11.21 -1.88 7.33
N VAL A 12 -10.42 -2.94 7.18
CA VAL A 12 -9.45 -3.42 8.18
C VAL A 12 -8.40 -2.34 8.48
N ALA A 13 -7.75 -1.79 7.46
CA ALA A 13 -6.75 -0.73 7.63
C ALA A 13 -7.33 0.51 8.34
N ASN A 14 -8.57 0.89 8.01
CA ASN A 14 -9.27 1.97 8.69
C ASN A 14 -9.58 1.63 10.16
N GLY A 15 -9.98 0.40 10.45
CA GLY A 15 -10.24 -0.07 11.81
C GLY A 15 -8.99 0.02 12.69
N ILE A 16 -7.86 -0.47 12.18
CA ILE A 16 -6.55 -0.38 12.86
C ILE A 16 -6.21 1.08 13.15
N GLN A 17 -6.32 1.96 12.16
CA GLN A 17 -6.01 3.38 12.36
C GLN A 17 -6.93 4.02 13.42
N LYS A 18 -8.24 3.71 13.43
CA LYS A 18 -9.18 4.23 14.43
C LYS A 18 -8.75 3.84 15.84
N VAL A 19 -8.30 2.59 16.04
CA VAL A 19 -7.76 2.14 17.33
C VAL A 19 -6.51 2.93 17.71
N LEU A 20 -5.53 3.03 16.81
CA LEU A 20 -4.29 3.80 17.07
C LEU A 20 -4.58 5.26 17.44
N GLN A 21 -5.53 5.89 16.74
CA GLN A 21 -5.95 7.26 17.01
C GLN A 21 -6.65 7.39 18.36
N ARG A 22 -7.55 6.46 18.70
CA ARG A 22 -8.26 6.42 19.99
C ARG A 22 -7.29 6.31 21.16
N GLU A 23 -6.24 5.51 21.02
CA GLU A 23 -5.18 5.33 22.03
C GLU A 23 -4.12 6.44 22.00
N GLY A 24 -4.28 7.47 21.15
CA GLY A 24 -3.36 8.61 21.10
C GLY A 24 -1.99 8.31 20.50
N ILE A 25 -1.83 7.21 19.75
CA ILE A 25 -0.55 6.84 19.12
C ILE A 25 -0.31 7.74 17.90
N ARG A 26 0.79 8.52 17.93
CA ARG A 26 1.17 9.51 16.90
C ARG A 26 2.43 9.17 16.11
N ARG A 27 2.73 7.88 15.95
CA ARG A 27 3.88 7.42 15.15
C ARG A 27 3.57 7.50 13.66
N SER A 28 4.61 7.60 12.83
CA SER A 28 4.47 7.51 11.38
C SER A 28 3.83 6.17 11.00
N ILE A 29 2.84 6.22 10.11
CA ILE A 29 2.16 5.03 9.60
C ILE A 29 2.81 4.60 8.29
N LEU A 30 3.13 3.31 8.19
CA LEU A 30 3.46 2.63 6.94
C LEU A 30 2.25 1.79 6.53
N LEU A 31 1.76 2.01 5.31
CA LEU A 31 0.62 1.31 4.73
C LEU A 31 1.09 0.52 3.49
N HIS A 32 0.82 -0.78 3.46
CA HIS A 32 1.11 -1.64 2.32
C HIS A 32 -0.01 -2.64 2.10
N GLY A 33 -0.09 -3.15 0.87
CA GLY A 33 -0.98 -4.26 0.50
C GLY A 33 -0.17 -5.49 0.11
N GLU A 34 -0.89 -6.53 -0.30
CA GLU A 34 -0.36 -7.79 -0.84
C GLU A 34 -1.13 -8.14 -2.13
N ASN A 35 -0.43 -8.71 -3.11
CA ASN A 35 -0.96 -9.14 -4.41
C ASN A 35 -1.83 -8.05 -5.07
N ALA A 36 -3.12 -8.33 -5.32
CA ALA A 36 -4.03 -7.39 -5.99
C ALA A 36 -4.23 -6.07 -5.23
N THR A 37 -3.86 -6.00 -3.94
CA THR A 37 -4.04 -4.80 -3.11
C THR A 37 -2.80 -3.90 -3.02
N VAL A 38 -1.64 -4.30 -3.58
CA VAL A 38 -0.39 -3.52 -3.51
C VAL A 38 -0.60 -2.09 -4.01
N TRP A 39 -1.02 -1.92 -5.27
CA TRP A 39 -1.13 -0.59 -5.88
C TRP A 39 -2.26 0.27 -5.30
N PRO A 40 -3.47 -0.26 -5.03
CA PRO A 40 -4.48 0.48 -4.28
C PRO A 40 -3.98 1.01 -2.92
N PHE A 41 -3.19 0.22 -2.19
CA PHE A 41 -2.63 0.65 -0.91
C PHE A 41 -1.51 1.69 -1.07
N VAL A 42 -0.67 1.58 -2.10
CA VAL A 42 0.35 2.61 -2.42
C VAL A 42 -0.31 3.95 -2.74
N GLN A 43 -1.33 3.97 -3.60
CA GLN A 43 -2.08 5.18 -3.94
C GLN A 43 -2.75 5.79 -2.69
N ARG A 44 -3.36 4.96 -1.86
CA ARG A 44 -3.98 5.40 -0.62
C ARG A 44 -2.97 5.95 0.38
N ALA A 45 -1.80 5.33 0.48
CA ALA A 45 -0.72 5.81 1.34
C ALA A 45 -0.23 7.19 0.89
N ALA A 46 -0.05 7.40 -0.42
CA ALA A 46 0.32 8.69 -0.99
C ALA A 46 -0.72 9.78 -0.68
N LEU A 47 -2.00 9.53 -0.97
CA LEU A 47 -3.12 10.47 -0.69
C LEU A 47 -3.22 10.85 0.79
N ARG A 48 -2.89 9.93 1.69
CA ARG A 48 -2.94 10.16 3.15
C ARG A 48 -1.62 10.64 3.74
N LYS A 49 -0.59 10.86 2.92
CA LYS A 49 0.77 11.25 3.33
C LYS A 49 1.41 10.26 4.32
N PHE A 50 1.09 8.98 4.17
CA PHE A 50 1.71 7.88 4.91
C PHE A 50 2.95 7.37 4.18
N SER A 51 3.80 6.63 4.89
CA SER A 51 4.84 5.82 4.25
C SER A 51 4.21 4.60 3.56
N THR A 52 4.89 4.02 2.58
CA THR A 52 4.47 2.77 1.95
C THR A 52 5.64 1.79 1.83
N ARG A 53 5.31 0.54 1.52
CA ARG A 53 6.26 -0.53 1.21
C ARG A 53 5.77 -1.22 -0.07
N VAL A 54 6.73 -1.53 -0.94
CA VAL A 54 6.55 -2.36 -2.14
C VAL A 54 7.77 -3.25 -2.33
N GLY A 55 7.55 -4.42 -2.91
CA GLY A 55 8.59 -5.36 -3.32
C GLY A 55 8.00 -6.66 -3.85
N LEU A 56 8.83 -7.50 -4.45
CA LEU A 56 8.45 -8.82 -5.00
C LEU A 56 7.87 -9.76 -3.94
N GLU A 57 8.14 -9.51 -2.65
CA GLU A 57 7.50 -10.19 -1.53
C GLU A 57 6.01 -9.83 -1.42
N ASP A 58 5.67 -8.57 -1.67
CA ASP A 58 4.31 -8.05 -1.52
C ASP A 58 3.49 -8.27 -2.82
N GLY A 59 4.14 -8.20 -3.99
CA GLY A 59 3.50 -8.42 -5.29
C GLY A 59 4.49 -8.25 -6.45
N LYS A 60 4.27 -9.01 -7.53
CA LYS A 60 5.16 -9.03 -8.70
C LYS A 60 4.72 -8.14 -9.86
N GLU A 61 3.50 -7.62 -9.83
CA GLU A 61 2.93 -6.85 -10.94
C GLU A 61 3.18 -5.35 -10.76
N LEU A 62 3.41 -4.64 -11.85
CA LEU A 62 3.42 -3.18 -11.96
C LEU A 62 1.99 -2.63 -11.97
N PRO A 63 1.78 -1.30 -11.85
CA PRO A 63 0.43 -0.72 -11.82
C PRO A 63 -0.42 -1.01 -13.07
N ASP A 64 0.23 -1.31 -14.19
CA ASP A 64 -0.41 -1.66 -15.46
C ASP A 64 -0.70 -3.17 -15.59
N GLY A 65 -0.36 -3.97 -14.57
CA GLY A 65 -0.53 -5.43 -14.54
C GLY A 65 0.61 -6.21 -15.19
N SER A 66 1.61 -5.56 -15.78
CA SER A 66 2.80 -6.26 -16.28
C SER A 66 3.68 -6.77 -15.14
N VAL A 67 4.44 -7.86 -15.34
CA VAL A 67 5.34 -8.37 -14.29
C VAL A 67 6.59 -7.49 -14.20
N ALA A 68 6.90 -7.03 -12.99
CA ALA A 68 8.08 -6.21 -12.72
C ALA A 68 9.37 -7.02 -12.92
N GLU A 69 10.33 -6.43 -13.66
CA GLU A 69 11.65 -7.03 -13.89
C GLU A 69 12.54 -7.02 -12.63
N SER A 70 12.24 -6.17 -11.65
CA SER A 70 13.01 -6.07 -10.40
C SER A 70 12.24 -5.31 -9.30
N ASN A 71 12.73 -5.43 -8.06
CA ASN A 71 12.30 -4.55 -6.96
C ASN A 71 12.51 -3.07 -7.28
N ALA A 72 13.57 -2.72 -8.04
CA ALA A 72 13.82 -1.33 -8.41
C ALA A 72 12.71 -0.77 -9.32
N ALA A 73 12.15 -1.58 -10.22
CA ALA A 73 11.01 -1.20 -11.05
C ALA A 73 9.75 -0.92 -10.20
N LEU A 74 9.45 -1.79 -9.22
CA LEU A 74 8.34 -1.59 -8.27
C LEU A 74 8.51 -0.29 -7.46
N VAL A 75 9.71 -0.05 -6.92
CA VAL A 75 10.02 1.16 -6.16
C VAL A 75 9.90 2.41 -7.03
N ALA A 76 10.39 2.37 -8.28
CA ALA A 76 10.28 3.50 -9.20
C ALA A 76 8.81 3.86 -9.51
N ALA A 77 7.96 2.86 -9.72
CA ALA A 77 6.53 3.05 -9.92
C ALA A 77 5.85 3.67 -8.68
N ALA A 78 6.17 3.18 -7.47
CA ALA A 78 5.66 3.75 -6.23
C ALA A 78 6.11 5.21 -6.03
N VAL A 79 7.37 5.54 -6.32
CA VAL A 79 7.88 6.92 -6.30
C VAL A 79 7.13 7.80 -7.31
N GLY A 80 6.82 7.28 -8.50
CA GLY A 80 6.00 7.97 -9.50
C GLY A 80 4.62 8.36 -8.96
N ILE A 81 3.94 7.43 -8.28
CA ILE A 81 2.64 7.69 -7.62
C ILE A 81 2.79 8.77 -6.55
N TYR A 82 3.82 8.68 -5.69
CA TYR A 82 4.04 9.65 -4.61
C TYR A 82 4.39 11.05 -5.10
N ARG A 83 5.03 11.18 -6.27
CA ARG A 83 5.35 12.48 -6.88
C ARG A 83 4.16 13.13 -7.57
N GLY A 84 3.15 12.36 -7.96
CA GLY A 84 1.95 12.85 -8.62
C GLY A 84 0.77 13.12 -7.68
N ALA A 85 0.88 12.77 -6.40
CA ALA A 85 -0.16 12.90 -5.38
C ALA A 85 -0.16 14.27 -4.67
#